data_AF-A0A926II81-F1
#
_entry.id   AF-A0A926II81-F1
#
_cell.length_a   1.000
_cell.length_b   1.000
_cell.length_c   1.000
_cell.angle_alpha   90.00
_cell.angle_beta   90.00
_cell.angle_gamma   90.00
#
_symmetry.space_group_name_H-M   'P 1'
#
loop_
_entity.id
_entity.type
_entity.pdbx_description
1 polymer ?
#
loop_
_entity_poly.entity_id
_entity_poly.type
_entity_poly.pdbx_seq_one_letter_code
_entity_poly.pdbx_strand_id
1 'polypeptide(L)' 'MGCQTLEVMMGVLKEERIKQGLRQKNLAKMVGCSQQLISKAEQGIPISVIYAKKIAEVLGMDWKDIYE' A
#
# COMPACT_ATOMS: atom_id res chain seq x y z
N MET A 1 -18.04 14.75 8.13
CA MET A 1 -17.47 14.91 6.77
C MET A 1 -16.91 13.57 6.33
N GLY A 2 -17.78 12.69 5.82
CA GLY A 2 -17.36 11.44 5.18
C GLY A 2 -17.16 11.75 3.70
N CYS A 3 -15.92 11.93 3.28
CA CYS A 3 -15.59 12.10 1.88
C CYS A 3 -15.80 10.75 1.19
N GLN A 4 -16.87 10.65 0.38
CA GLN A 4 -17.15 9.50 -0.46
C GLN A 4 -16.00 9.34 -1.45
N THR A 5 -15.28 8.22 -1.36
CA THR A 5 -14.15 7.90 -2.25
C THR A 5 -14.62 6.89 -3.27
N LEU A 6 -14.67 7.28 -4.54
CA LEU A 6 -14.94 6.42 -5.69
C LEU A 6 -14.10 6.93 -6.86
N GLU A 7 -12.84 6.52 -6.95
CA GLU A 7 -12.09 6.38 -8.21
C GLU A 7 -11.15 5.16 -8.08
N VAL A 8 -11.08 4.37 -9.16
CA VAL A 8 -10.81 2.93 -9.16
C VAL A 8 -9.36 2.61 -9.58
N MET A 9 -8.79 1.53 -9.00
CA MET A 9 -7.68 0.68 -9.49
C MET A 9 -6.37 1.36 -9.90
N MET A 10 -5.59 1.80 -8.90
CA MET A 10 -4.11 1.89 -8.89
C MET A 10 -3.68 2.66 -7.63
N GLY A 11 -4.59 3.48 -7.09
CA GLY A 11 -4.42 4.23 -5.84
C GLY A 11 -4.80 3.48 -4.56
N VAL A 12 -5.34 2.25 -4.63
CA VAL A 12 -5.93 1.55 -3.45
C VAL A 12 -4.93 1.46 -2.30
N LEU A 13 -3.68 1.06 -2.58
CA LEU A 13 -2.62 1.00 -1.57
C LEU A 13 -2.31 2.37 -0.95
N LYS A 14 -2.25 3.41 -1.79
CA LYS A 14 -1.94 4.78 -1.38
C LYS A 14 -3.08 5.37 -0.56
N GLU A 15 -4.32 5.12 -0.96
CA GLU A 15 -5.53 5.55 -0.29
C GLU A 15 -5.65 4.88 1.07
N GLU A 16 -5.47 3.56 1.14
CA GLU A 16 -5.55 2.83 2.39
C GLU A 16 -4.47 3.29 3.37
N ARG A 17 -3.24 3.51 2.86
CA ARG A 17 -2.19 4.14 3.64
C ARG A 17 -2.59 5.52 4.17
N ILE A 18 -3.24 6.36 3.34
CA ILE A 18 -3.67 7.71 3.74
C ILE A 18 -4.83 7.66 4.73
N LYS A 19 -5.80 6.75 4.57
CA LYS A 19 -6.90 6.53 5.52
C LYS A 19 -6.37 6.18 6.91
N GLN A 20 -5.30 5.41 6.97
CA GLN A 20 -4.62 5.05 8.22
C GLN A 20 -3.65 6.14 8.71
N GLY A 21 -3.54 7.28 8.02
CA GLY A 21 -2.67 8.39 8.42
C GLY A 21 -1.16 8.08 8.30
N LEU A 22 -0.80 7.01 7.60
CA LEU A 22 0.58 6.56 7.48
C LEU A 22 1.32 7.33 6.40
N ARG A 23 2.58 7.70 6.64
CA ARG A 23 3.50 8.15 5.57
C ARG A 23 4.16 6.93 4.92
N GLN A 24 4.56 7.03 3.64
CA GLN A 24 5.28 5.93 2.96
C GLN A 24 6.50 5.42 3.75
N LYS A 25 7.27 6.34 4.37
CA LYS A 25 8.41 5.99 5.24
C LYS A 25 8.00 5.21 6.50
N ASN A 26 6.81 5.46 7.03
CA ASN A 26 6.32 4.78 8.24
C ASN A 26 5.84 3.38 7.88
N LEU A 27 5.07 3.24 6.79
CA LEU A 27 4.67 1.94 6.26
C LEU A 27 5.89 1.06 5.93
N ALA A 28 6.90 1.65 5.27
CA ALA A 28 8.15 0.96 4.97
C ALA A 28 8.87 0.46 6.23
N LYS A 29 8.90 1.26 7.31
CA LYS A 29 9.49 0.85 8.60
C LYS A 29 8.71 -0.29 9.25
N MET A 30 7.37 -0.27 9.20
CA MET A 30 6.53 -1.33 9.76
C MET A 30 6.71 -2.65 9.01
N VAL A 31 6.83 -2.58 7.68
CA VAL A 31 7.06 -3.75 6.81
C VAL A 31 8.51 -4.24 6.87
N GLY A 32 9.45 -3.36 7.23
CA GLY A 32 10.88 -3.63 7.19
C GLY A 32 11.48 -3.55 5.78
N CYS A 33 10.98 -2.66 4.94
CA CYS A 33 11.46 -2.45 3.57
C CYS A 33 11.93 -0.99 3.34
N SER A 34 12.44 -0.71 2.15
CA SER A 34 12.77 0.66 1.75
C SER A 34 11.52 1.44 1.37
N GLN A 35 11.53 2.77 1.57
CA GLN A 35 10.43 3.64 1.14
C GLN A 35 10.27 3.63 -0.39
N GLN A 36 11.36 3.41 -1.14
CA GLN A 36 11.29 3.24 -2.60
C GLN A 36 10.45 2.02 -3.00
N LEU A 37 10.48 0.93 -2.22
CA LEU A 37 9.68 -0.26 -2.50
C LEU A 37 8.19 0.06 -2.36
N ILE A 38 7.80 0.80 -1.31
CA ILE A 38 6.41 1.28 -1.14
C ILE A 38 6.01 2.19 -2.29
N SER A 39 6.88 3.13 -2.70
CA SER A 39 6.61 4.00 -3.84
C SER A 39 6.42 3.22 -5.15
N LYS A 40 7.20 2.15 -5.37
CA LYS A 40 7.04 1.27 -6.53
C LYS A 40 5.70 0.54 -6.50
N ALA A 41 5.33 -0.01 -5.35
CA ALA A 41 4.05 -0.67 -5.15
C ALA A 41 2.87 0.30 -5.39
N GLU A 42 2.94 1.53 -4.89
CA GLU A 42 1.92 2.57 -5.14
C GLU A 42 1.87 3.04 -6.61
N GLN A 43 2.91 2.79 -7.40
CA GLN A 43 2.95 3.10 -8.83
C GLN A 43 2.50 1.90 -9.69
N GLY A 44 2.08 0.78 -9.09
CA GLY A 44 1.75 -0.45 -9.80
C GLY A 44 2.97 -1.18 -10.37
N ILE A 45 4.18 -0.87 -9.89
CA ILE A 45 5.39 -1.59 -10.28
C ILE A 45 5.44 -2.89 -9.47
N PRO A 46 5.59 -4.06 -10.11
CA PRO A 46 5.65 -5.34 -9.41
C PRO A 46 6.75 -5.36 -8.35
N ILE A 47 6.36 -5.69 -7.12
CA ILE A 47 7.26 -5.92 -6.00
C ILE A 47 7.27 -7.41 -5.65
N SER A 48 8.28 -7.87 -4.91
CA SER A 48 8.29 -9.27 -4.45
C SER A 48 7.05 -9.57 -3.61
N VAL A 49 6.45 -10.74 -3.86
CA VAL A 49 5.27 -11.28 -3.17
C VAL A 49 5.44 -11.26 -1.64
N ILE A 50 6.66 -11.43 -1.14
CA ILE A 50 6.96 -11.37 0.30
C ILE A 50 6.60 -9.99 0.87
N TYR A 51 6.97 -8.91 0.17
CA TYR A 51 6.66 -7.56 0.62
C TYR A 51 5.19 -7.20 0.38
N ALA A 52 4.60 -7.67 -0.73
CA ALA A 52 3.17 -7.48 -0.99
C ALA A 52 2.32 -8.06 0.14
N LYS A 53 2.62 -9.29 0.60
CA LYS A 53 1.95 -9.92 1.75
C LYS A 53 2.11 -9.12 3.03
N LYS A 54 3.31 -8.68 3.36
CA LYS A 54 3.55 -7.88 4.58
C LYS A 54 2.84 -6.53 4.55
N ILE A 55 2.82 -5.86 3.40
CA ILE A 55 2.12 -4.58 3.22
C ILE A 55 0.62 -4.81 3.39
N ALA A 56 0.09 -5.88 2.80
CA ALA A 56 -1.30 -6.31 2.95
C ALA A 56 -1.66 -6.60 4.42
N GLU A 57 -0.81 -7.32 5.17
CA GLU A 57 -1.02 -7.57 6.60
C GLU A 57 -1.07 -6.27 7.42
N VAL A 58 -0.20 -5.30 7.13
CA VAL A 58 -0.16 -4.02 7.85
C VAL A 58 -1.40 -3.18 7.53
N LEU A 59 -1.86 -3.20 6.28
CA LEU A 59 -2.99 -2.40 5.83
C LEU A 59 -4.35 -3.11 5.98
N GLY A 60 -4.36 -4.40 6.32
CA GLY A 60 -5.58 -5.20 6.44
C GLY A 60 -6.29 -5.45 5.10
N MET A 61 -5.52 -5.56 4.02
CA MET A 61 -6.02 -5.76 2.65
C MET A 61 -5.50 -7.07 2.05
N ASP A 62 -6.06 -7.50 0.92
CA ASP A 62 -5.57 -8.68 0.22
C ASP A 62 -4.31 -8.33 -0.60
N TRP A 63 -3.28 -9.16 -0.50
CA TRP A 63 -2.01 -8.94 -1.21
C TRP A 63 -2.16 -9.05 -2.74
N LYS A 64 -3.22 -9.70 -3.21
CA LYS A 64 -3.56 -9.78 -4.63
C LYS A 64 -3.91 -8.41 -5.20
N ASP A 65 -4.58 -7.55 -4.42
CA ASP A 65 -4.91 -6.17 -4.83
C ASP A 65 -3.67 -5.27 -4.98
N ILE A 66 -2.50 -5.74 -4.53
CA ILE A 66 -1.21 -5.03 -4.60
C ILE A 66 -0.31 -5.59 -5.72
N TYR A 67 -0.49 -6.87 -6.09
CA TYR A 67 0.43 -7.62 -6.95
C TYR A 67 -0.15 -8.00 -8.32
N GLU A 68 -1.46 -8.19 -8.39
CA GLU A 68 -2.21 -8.65 -9.59
C GLU A 68 -2.92 -7.48 -10.26
#